data_AF-A0A958KYK4-F1
#
_entry.id   AF-A0A958KYK4-F1
#
_cell.length_a   1.000
_cell.length_b   1.000
_cell.length_c   1.000
_cell.angle_alpha   90.00
_cell.angle_beta   90.00
_cell.angle_gamma   90.00
#
_symmetry.space_group_name_H-M   'P 1'
#
loop_
_entity.id
_entity.type
_entity.pdbx_description
1 polymer ?
#
loop_
_entity_poly.entity_id
_entity_poly.type
_entity_poly.pdbx_seq_one_letter_code
_entity_poly.pdbx_strand_id
1 'polypeptide(L)'
;MIRKLFTLVICCLLVASCTKGGGSSDDDNNSGSGSGGSTEGAAGERNFTTECGTVIGENLRNPANEREGVDVTITSIASHNVVIVSRDGGQQLVRLRGMRNDIPDFQKTRALNLARQFLGSAILFTDGCATTVSGGGEGVVGELFRASDGTSLSEFLILNNAGDGDATGSCGENLVGVCLAALAEEVQPETGATVSNFLWKPQSDKDGNLVVLLNPFGATIVVNGVTLNSVGPSNGRGTTARANRSGGSFGVNVKIQAFDRQGRFLVWPGGVTEYTIPNGSQRLEF
;
A
#
# COMPACT_ATOMS: atom_id res chain seq x y z
N MET A 1 -30.42 23.92 12.01
CA MET A 1 -29.60 24.47 10.90
C MET A 1 -28.41 25.20 11.51
N ILE A 2 -27.30 24.49 11.74
CA ILE A 2 -26.08 25.05 12.33
C ILE A 2 -24.97 24.79 11.31
N ARG A 3 -24.56 25.86 10.61
CA ARG A 3 -23.42 25.84 9.69
C ARG A 3 -22.14 25.76 10.52
N LYS A 4 -21.42 24.64 10.43
CA LYS A 4 -20.06 24.56 10.95
C LYS A 4 -19.12 25.19 9.93
N LEU A 5 -18.55 26.31 10.34
CA LEU A 5 -17.48 27.05 9.68
C LEU A 5 -16.22 26.16 9.68
N PHE A 6 -15.72 25.79 8.50
CA PHE A 6 -14.44 25.11 8.34
C PHE A 6 -13.34 26.18 8.43
N THR A 7 -12.57 26.16 9.52
CA THR A 7 -11.36 26.95 9.66
C THR A 7 -10.25 26.27 8.84
N LEU A 8 -9.89 26.90 7.73
CA LEU A 8 -8.74 26.57 6.90
C LEU A 8 -7.46 26.95 7.67
N VAL A 9 -6.76 25.97 8.25
CA VAL A 9 -5.42 26.19 8.80
C VAL A 9 -4.42 26.03 7.66
N ILE A 10 -4.03 27.17 7.09
CA ILE A 10 -2.86 27.31 6.24
C ILE A 10 -1.65 27.19 7.16
N CYS A 11 -1.01 26.02 7.19
CA CYS A 11 0.28 25.86 7.85
C CYS A 11 1.39 26.09 6.83
N CYS A 12 2.24 27.06 7.13
CA CYS A 12 3.29 27.59 6.27
C CYS A 12 4.34 26.53 5.89
N LEU A 13 4.51 26.31 4.59
CA LEU A 13 5.71 25.74 3.99
C LEU A 13 6.90 26.67 4.26
N LEU A 14 7.80 26.25 5.15
CA LEU A 14 9.15 26.80 5.24
C LEU A 14 10.02 26.12 4.17
N VAL A 15 10.11 26.78 3.02
CA VAL A 15 11.03 26.40 1.95
C VAL A 15 12.44 26.84 2.36
N ALA A 16 13.27 25.90 2.80
CA ALA A 16 14.70 26.13 2.97
C ALA A 16 15.33 26.30 1.59
N SER A 17 15.70 27.55 1.27
CA SER A 17 16.40 27.91 0.04
C SER A 17 17.88 27.51 0.15
N CYS A 18 18.31 26.54 -0.65
CA CYS A 18 19.73 26.27 -0.87
C CYS A 18 20.30 27.33 -1.83
N THR A 19 21.13 28.23 -1.31
CA THR A 19 21.87 29.24 -2.06
C THR A 19 22.94 28.57 -2.91
N LYS A 20 22.75 28.55 -4.24
CA LYS A 20 23.78 28.15 -5.21
C LYS A 20 24.73 29.33 -5.44
N GLY A 21 25.95 29.22 -4.93
CA GLY A 21 27.01 30.19 -5.20
C GLY A 21 27.48 30.13 -6.65
N GLY A 22 27.33 31.25 -7.38
CA GLY A 22 28.27 31.62 -8.45
C GLY A 22 29.48 32.29 -7.80
N GLY A 23 30.68 32.34 -8.35
CA GLY A 23 31.19 32.00 -9.66
C GLY A 23 32.52 32.76 -9.71
N SER A 24 33.63 32.06 -9.89
CA SER A 24 34.90 32.70 -10.23
C SER A 24 35.56 31.85 -11.29
N SER A 25 35.65 32.45 -12.46
CA SER A 25 36.39 32.08 -13.64
C SER A 25 37.89 32.05 -13.37
N ASP A 26 38.56 30.99 -13.80
CA ASP A 26 39.95 31.02 -14.22
C ASP A 26 40.07 30.11 -15.46
N ASP A 27 40.46 30.76 -16.55
CA ASP A 27 40.89 30.16 -17.81
C ASP A 27 42.23 29.46 -17.59
N ASP A 28 42.40 28.23 -18.08
CA ASP A 28 43.71 27.76 -18.51
C ASP A 28 43.59 26.74 -19.65
N ASN A 29 44.10 27.16 -20.80
CA ASN A 29 44.37 26.35 -21.98
C ASN A 29 45.45 25.32 -21.67
N ASN A 30 45.16 24.03 -21.81
CA ASN A 30 46.21 23.06 -22.10
C ASN A 30 45.75 22.00 -23.12
N SER A 31 46.23 22.20 -24.34
CA SER A 31 46.17 21.24 -25.44
C SER A 31 47.20 20.13 -25.22
N GLY A 32 46.74 18.96 -24.79
CA GLY A 32 47.54 17.75 -24.64
C GLY A 32 46.89 16.56 -25.35
N SER A 33 47.36 16.27 -26.55
CA SER A 33 47.08 15.05 -27.32
C SER A 33 47.52 13.81 -26.53
N GLY A 34 46.58 12.92 -26.21
CA GLY A 34 46.85 11.69 -25.45
C GLY A 34 45.88 10.57 -25.84
N SER A 35 46.38 9.69 -26.72
CA SER A 35 46.12 8.25 -26.84
C SER A 35 44.87 7.65 -26.18
N GLY A 36 44.09 6.95 -26.99
CA GLY A 36 42.95 6.14 -26.58
C GLY A 36 43.24 5.23 -25.38
N GLY A 37 42.44 5.43 -24.34
CA GLY A 37 42.14 4.45 -23.31
C GLY A 37 40.64 4.27 -23.32
N SER A 38 40.17 3.05 -23.55
CA SER A 38 38.81 2.64 -23.26
C SER A 38 38.55 2.92 -21.78
N THR A 39 37.90 4.04 -21.47
CA THR A 39 37.26 4.25 -20.18
C THR A 39 36.17 3.19 -20.07
N GLU A 40 36.50 2.08 -19.40
CA GLU A 40 35.52 1.29 -18.68
C GLU A 40 34.70 2.30 -17.88
N GLY A 41 33.48 2.58 -18.35
CA GLY A 41 32.60 3.51 -17.67
C GLY A 41 32.43 2.98 -16.25
N ALA A 42 33.00 3.69 -15.28
CA ALA A 42 32.75 3.43 -13.87
C ALA A 42 31.24 3.35 -13.74
N ALA A 43 30.72 2.14 -13.48
CA ALA A 43 29.30 1.89 -13.35
C ALA A 43 28.77 2.96 -12.38
N GLY A 44 27.99 3.90 -12.94
CA GLY A 44 27.59 5.10 -12.23
C GLY A 44 26.97 4.70 -10.90
N GLU A 45 27.44 5.31 -9.82
CA GLU A 45 26.92 5.04 -8.49
C GLU A 45 25.42 5.35 -8.49
N ARG A 46 24.59 4.30 -8.41
CA ARG A 46 23.13 4.44 -8.43
C ARG A 46 22.65 4.71 -7.02
N ASN A 47 21.83 5.74 -6.89
CA ASN A 47 21.24 6.19 -5.66
C ASN A 47 19.72 6.02 -5.75
N PHE A 48 19.12 5.38 -4.76
CA PHE A 48 17.68 5.24 -4.63
C PHE A 48 17.13 6.38 -3.78
N THR A 49 16.15 7.10 -4.30
CA THR A 49 15.45 8.18 -3.59
C THR A 49 14.02 7.76 -3.38
N THR A 50 13.51 7.93 -2.16
CA THR A 50 12.12 7.62 -1.82
C THR A 50 11.50 8.75 -1.02
N GLU A 51 10.20 8.70 -0.75
CA GLU A 51 9.54 9.71 0.08
C GLU A 51 9.94 9.56 1.55
N CYS A 52 10.07 8.33 2.04
CA CYS A 52 10.31 8.02 3.44
C CYS A 52 11.75 7.68 3.80
N GLY A 53 12.66 7.66 2.82
CA GLY A 53 14.04 7.21 3.01
C GLY A 53 14.16 5.71 3.28
N THR A 54 15.39 5.28 3.57
CA THR A 54 15.74 3.87 3.83
C THR A 54 16.58 3.76 5.09
N VAL A 55 16.29 2.77 5.91
CA VAL A 55 17.06 2.51 7.12
C VAL A 55 18.31 1.71 6.78
N ILE A 56 19.47 2.30 7.06
CA ILE A 56 20.80 1.70 6.91
C ILE A 56 21.53 1.83 8.24
N GLY A 57 21.75 0.70 8.90
CA GLY A 57 22.16 0.66 10.31
C GLY A 57 21.08 1.23 11.21
N GLU A 58 21.43 2.27 11.98
CA GLU A 58 20.51 2.95 12.90
C GLU A 58 19.99 4.29 12.34
N ASN A 59 20.29 4.60 11.09
CA ASN A 59 19.99 5.91 10.50
C ASN A 59 19.04 5.78 9.31
N LEU A 60 18.14 6.76 9.19
CA LEU A 60 17.37 6.98 7.99
C LEU A 60 18.22 7.74 6.97
N ARG A 61 18.36 7.21 5.76
CA ARG A 61 19.12 7.82 4.66
C ARG A 61 18.24 8.05 3.45
N ASN A 62 18.42 9.20 2.81
CA ASN A 62 17.78 9.55 1.54
C ASN A 62 18.65 10.58 0.81
N PRO A 63 19.28 10.26 -0.32
CA PRO A 63 19.21 8.98 -1.03
C PRO A 63 19.99 7.84 -0.33
N ALA A 64 19.62 6.60 -0.66
CA ALA A 64 20.34 5.38 -0.28
C ALA A 64 21.21 4.89 -1.45
N ASN A 65 22.48 4.57 -1.18
CA ASN A 65 23.39 4.09 -2.21
C ASN A 65 23.15 2.61 -2.47
N GLU A 66 22.99 2.22 -3.74
CA GLU A 66 22.75 0.83 -4.14
C GLU A 66 23.80 -0.14 -3.56
N ARG A 67 25.06 0.28 -3.48
CA ARG A 67 26.17 -0.54 -2.97
C ARG A 67 26.08 -0.87 -1.49
N GLU A 68 25.26 -0.14 -0.73
CA GLU A 68 25.00 -0.44 0.68
C GLU A 68 23.93 -1.53 0.86
N GLY A 69 23.21 -1.87 -0.21
CA GLY A 69 22.25 -2.96 -0.23
C GLY A 69 22.86 -4.27 -0.75
N VAL A 70 22.03 -5.30 -0.81
CA VAL A 70 22.40 -6.62 -1.33
C VAL A 70 21.53 -6.99 -2.51
N ASP A 71 22.15 -7.43 -3.61
CA ASP A 71 21.45 -8.02 -4.74
C ASP A 71 20.69 -9.29 -4.34
N VAL A 72 19.39 -9.30 -4.62
CA VAL A 72 18.51 -10.44 -4.40
C VAL A 72 17.56 -10.64 -5.57
N THR A 73 16.93 -11.81 -5.64
CA THR A 73 15.81 -12.04 -6.56
C THR A 73 14.54 -12.30 -5.76
N ILE A 74 13.50 -11.49 -5.95
CA ILE A 74 12.18 -11.74 -5.37
C ILE A 74 11.53 -12.89 -6.16
N THR A 75 11.41 -14.05 -5.51
CA THR A 75 10.94 -15.29 -6.12
C THR A 75 9.44 -15.50 -5.98
N SER A 76 8.86 -15.07 -4.86
CA SER A 76 7.42 -15.16 -4.60
C SER A 76 6.98 -14.20 -3.50
N ILE A 77 5.67 -13.99 -3.40
CA ILE A 77 5.04 -13.14 -2.38
C ILE A 77 4.26 -14.06 -1.43
N ALA A 78 4.67 -14.11 -0.16
CA ALA A 78 4.09 -15.01 0.84
C ALA A 78 2.85 -14.39 1.50
N SER A 79 2.89 -13.08 1.78
CA SER A 79 1.76 -12.32 2.33
C SER A 79 1.80 -10.86 1.83
N HIS A 80 0.89 -10.01 2.30
CA HIS A 80 0.84 -8.60 1.90
C HIS A 80 2.08 -7.78 2.31
N ASN A 81 2.85 -8.24 3.30
CA ASN A 81 4.06 -7.58 3.77
C ASN A 81 5.26 -8.53 3.94
N VAL A 82 5.19 -9.73 3.34
CA VAL A 82 6.26 -10.73 3.38
C VAL A 82 6.54 -11.22 1.98
N VAL A 83 7.81 -11.19 1.60
CA VAL A 83 8.30 -11.75 0.34
C VAL A 83 9.32 -12.85 0.58
N ILE A 84 9.48 -13.72 -0.41
CA ILE A 84 10.54 -14.74 -0.43
C ILE A 84 11.58 -14.31 -1.45
N VAL A 85 12.79 -14.04 -0.98
CA VAL A 85 13.93 -13.69 -1.84
C VAL A 85 14.88 -14.87 -1.97
N SER A 86 15.60 -14.94 -3.08
CA SER A 86 16.74 -15.84 -3.24
C SER A 86 18.04 -15.05 -3.23
N ARG A 87 19.01 -15.57 -2.46
CA ARG A 87 20.36 -15.03 -2.28
C ARG A 87 21.30 -16.19 -1.97
N ASP A 88 22.52 -16.19 -2.53
CA ASP A 88 23.59 -17.16 -2.22
C ASP A 88 23.16 -18.63 -2.33
N GLY A 89 22.25 -18.95 -3.26
CA GLY A 89 21.72 -20.30 -3.46
C GLY A 89 20.65 -20.76 -2.45
N GLY A 90 20.27 -19.89 -1.51
CA GLY A 90 19.19 -20.13 -0.54
C GLY A 90 17.93 -19.30 -0.82
N GLN A 91 16.88 -19.58 -0.04
CA GLN A 91 15.69 -18.74 0.07
C GLN A 91 15.62 -18.11 1.47
N GLN A 92 15.16 -16.87 1.54
CA GLN A 92 15.00 -16.13 2.79
C GLN A 92 13.66 -15.40 2.80
N LEU A 93 12.97 -15.45 3.93
CA LEU A 93 11.78 -14.64 4.18
C LEU A 93 12.22 -13.21 4.55
N VAL A 94 11.63 -12.23 3.87
CA VAL A 94 11.83 -10.81 4.18
C VAL A 94 10.47 -10.21 4.52
N ARG A 95 10.33 -9.73 5.76
CA ARG A 95 9.21 -8.88 6.16
C ARG A 95 9.56 -7.44 5.81
N LEU A 96 8.65 -6.76 5.14
CA LEU A 96 8.82 -5.36 4.75
C LEU A 96 8.87 -4.46 5.98
N ARG A 97 9.96 -3.70 6.13
CA ARG A 97 10.16 -2.75 7.23
C ARG A 97 9.08 -1.67 7.19
N GLY A 98 8.55 -1.33 8.36
CA GLY A 98 7.56 -0.26 8.54
C GLY A 98 6.16 -0.56 8.00
N MET A 99 5.88 -1.78 7.51
CA MET A 99 4.57 -2.18 6.99
C MET A 99 3.76 -2.94 8.04
N ARG A 100 2.50 -2.56 8.24
CA ARG A 100 1.60 -3.19 9.22
C ARG A 100 1.27 -4.66 8.90
N ASN A 101 1.21 -5.49 9.94
CA ASN A 101 0.87 -6.91 9.82
C ASN A 101 -0.65 -7.16 9.66
N ASP A 102 -1.51 -6.32 10.22
CA ASP A 102 -2.96 -6.47 10.18
C ASP A 102 -3.64 -5.35 9.37
N ILE A 103 -3.75 -5.57 8.07
CA ILE A 103 -4.57 -4.71 7.21
C ILE A 103 -5.88 -5.42 6.82
N PRO A 104 -6.94 -4.68 6.42
CA PRO A 104 -8.16 -5.28 5.90
C PRO A 104 -7.91 -6.25 4.74
N ASP A 105 -8.71 -7.32 4.65
CA ASP A 105 -8.47 -8.41 3.67
C ASP A 105 -8.51 -7.96 2.20
N PHE A 106 -9.27 -6.91 1.89
CA PHE A 106 -9.28 -6.33 0.55
C PHE A 106 -7.92 -5.69 0.21
N GLN A 107 -7.29 -4.99 1.16
CA GLN A 107 -5.94 -4.44 0.98
C GLN A 107 -4.92 -5.56 0.88
N LYS A 108 -5.04 -6.64 1.67
CA LYS A 108 -4.15 -7.81 1.54
C LYS A 108 -4.17 -8.39 0.13
N THR A 109 -5.37 -8.56 -0.44
CA THR A 109 -5.55 -9.09 -1.80
C THR A 109 -4.92 -8.17 -2.84
N ARG A 110 -5.15 -6.85 -2.70
CA ARG A 110 -4.55 -5.84 -3.57
C ARG A 110 -3.02 -5.83 -3.47
N ALA A 111 -2.49 -5.90 -2.24
CA ALA A 111 -1.06 -5.93 -1.96
C ALA A 111 -0.38 -7.11 -2.64
N LEU A 112 -0.97 -8.31 -2.52
CA LEU A 112 -0.48 -9.51 -3.19
C LEU A 112 -0.44 -9.37 -4.72
N ASN A 113 -1.47 -8.77 -5.31
CA ASN A 113 -1.52 -8.56 -6.76
C ASN A 113 -0.50 -7.53 -7.25
N LEU A 114 -0.30 -6.45 -6.50
CA LEU A 114 0.66 -5.39 -6.80
C LEU A 114 2.11 -5.84 -6.57
N ALA A 115 2.39 -6.51 -5.44
CA ALA A 115 3.72 -7.01 -5.12
C ALA A 115 4.21 -8.08 -6.12
N ARG A 116 3.30 -8.82 -6.79
CA ARG A 116 3.69 -9.72 -7.90
C ARG A 116 4.31 -8.99 -9.09
N GLN A 117 4.07 -7.69 -9.25
CA GLN A 117 4.73 -6.85 -10.26
C GLN A 117 6.17 -6.49 -9.88
N PHE A 118 6.61 -6.87 -8.68
CA PHE A 118 7.99 -6.69 -8.19
C PHE A 118 8.81 -7.98 -8.25
N LEU A 119 8.27 -9.09 -8.77
CA LEU A 119 9.05 -10.31 -8.97
C LEU A 119 10.23 -10.03 -9.91
N GLY A 120 11.39 -10.61 -9.60
CA GLY A 120 12.64 -10.39 -10.33
C GLY A 120 13.72 -9.74 -9.48
N SER A 121 14.68 -9.08 -10.14
CA SER A 121 15.86 -8.50 -9.50
C SER A 121 15.52 -7.31 -8.60
N ALA A 122 16.05 -7.34 -7.39
CA ALA A 122 15.86 -6.31 -6.38
C ALA A 122 17.12 -6.08 -5.55
N ILE A 123 17.17 -4.95 -4.86
CA ILE A 123 18.18 -4.62 -3.86
C ILE A 123 17.51 -4.65 -2.49
N LEU A 124 18.06 -5.44 -1.57
CA LEU A 124 17.61 -5.58 -0.19
C LEU A 124 18.49 -4.75 0.74
N PHE A 125 17.88 -3.80 1.45
CA PHE A 125 18.51 -3.11 2.57
C PHE A 125 18.04 -3.74 3.88
N THR A 126 18.97 -4.33 4.63
CA THR A 126 18.68 -5.00 5.90
C THR A 126 19.89 -4.92 6.83
N ASP A 127 19.62 -4.75 8.12
CA ASP A 127 20.64 -4.78 9.18
C ASP A 127 20.77 -6.18 9.80
N GLY A 128 20.17 -7.20 9.17
CA GLY A 128 20.13 -8.57 9.67
C GLY A 128 19.16 -8.78 10.84
N CYS A 129 18.27 -7.82 11.09
CA CYS A 129 17.30 -7.91 12.19
C CYS A 129 16.32 -9.06 11.95
N ALA A 130 16.41 -10.10 12.78
CA ALA A 130 15.58 -11.30 12.67
C ALA A 130 14.12 -11.01 13.08
N THR A 131 13.19 -11.70 12.46
CA THR A 131 11.75 -11.60 12.77
C THR A 131 11.07 -12.96 12.57
N THR A 132 10.01 -13.21 13.32
CA THR A 132 9.14 -14.36 13.08
C THR A 132 8.01 -13.95 12.16
N VAL A 133 7.84 -14.72 11.09
CA VAL A 133 6.80 -14.46 10.09
C VAL A 133 5.59 -15.35 10.36
N SER A 134 4.40 -14.74 10.37
CA SER A 134 3.15 -15.47 10.54
C SER A 134 3.00 -16.54 9.46
N GLY A 135 2.95 -17.81 9.86
CA GLY A 135 2.69 -18.93 8.98
C GLY A 135 3.89 -19.61 8.31
N GLY A 136 5.15 -19.35 8.69
CA GLY A 136 6.23 -20.05 7.98
C GLY A 136 7.67 -20.05 8.49
N GLY A 137 8.06 -19.31 9.53
CA GLY A 137 9.41 -19.46 10.12
C GLY A 137 10.13 -18.15 10.42
N GLU A 138 11.45 -18.26 10.57
CA GLU A 138 12.35 -17.12 10.80
C GLU A 138 12.66 -16.42 9.46
N GLY A 139 12.69 -15.10 9.52
CA GLY A 139 13.05 -14.23 8.40
C GLY A 139 13.83 -13.02 8.89
N VAL A 140 14.06 -12.07 7.99
CA VAL A 140 14.67 -10.78 8.31
C VAL A 140 13.72 -9.64 8.00
N VAL A 141 13.93 -8.51 8.67
CA VAL A 141 13.28 -7.25 8.33
C VAL A 141 14.14 -6.50 7.32
N GLY A 142 13.52 -5.95 6.28
CA GLY A 142 14.25 -5.15 5.31
C GLY A 142 13.36 -4.34 4.38
N GLU A 143 14.02 -3.52 3.58
CA GLU A 143 13.40 -2.71 2.54
C GLU A 143 13.89 -3.20 1.18
N LEU A 144 12.96 -3.31 0.23
CA LEU A 144 13.22 -3.88 -1.09
C LEU A 144 12.99 -2.85 -2.18
N PHE A 145 13.98 -2.74 -3.05
CA PHE A 145 14.02 -1.80 -4.16
C PHE A 145 14.10 -2.58 -5.46
N ARG A 146 13.28 -2.24 -6.45
CA ARG A 146 13.41 -2.87 -7.77
C ARG A 146 14.72 -2.42 -8.42
N ALA A 147 15.57 -3.36 -8.81
CA ALA A 147 16.93 -3.05 -9.29
C ALA A 147 16.95 -2.25 -10.61
N SER A 148 15.86 -2.26 -11.38
CA SER A 148 15.77 -1.56 -12.67
C SER A 148 15.51 -0.06 -12.54
N ASP A 149 14.73 0.37 -11.54
CA ASP A 149 14.23 1.74 -11.42
C ASP A 149 14.36 2.35 -10.02
N GLY A 150 14.78 1.57 -9.01
CA GLY A 150 14.92 2.04 -7.64
C GLY A 150 13.60 2.26 -6.91
N THR A 151 12.48 1.72 -7.41
CA THR A 151 11.18 1.86 -6.72
C THR A 151 11.18 1.03 -5.43
N SER A 152 10.83 1.65 -4.30
CA SER A 152 10.60 0.96 -3.02
C SER A 152 9.29 0.18 -3.06
N LEU A 153 9.34 -1.11 -2.72
CA LEU A 153 8.15 -1.97 -2.67
C LEU A 153 7.15 -1.51 -1.60
N SER A 154 7.62 -1.13 -0.40
CA SER A 154 6.74 -0.68 0.69
C SER A 154 5.98 0.59 0.30
N GLU A 155 6.70 1.60 -0.20
CA GLU A 155 6.07 2.86 -0.64
C GLU A 155 5.15 2.63 -1.83
N PHE A 156 5.54 1.79 -2.80
CA PHE A 156 4.68 1.43 -3.93
C PHE A 156 3.36 0.81 -3.45
N LEU A 157 3.39 -0.09 -2.47
CA LEU A 157 2.17 -0.69 -1.92
C LEU A 157 1.31 0.36 -1.20
N ILE A 158 1.91 1.25 -0.41
CA ILE A 158 1.19 2.30 0.30
C ILE A 158 0.56 3.31 -0.68
N LEU A 159 1.34 3.83 -1.63
CA LEU A 159 0.90 4.77 -2.66
C LEU A 159 -0.25 4.24 -3.51
N ASN A 160 -0.40 2.91 -3.56
CA ASN A 160 -1.49 2.24 -4.26
C ASN A 160 -2.57 1.72 -3.30
N ASN A 161 -2.69 2.26 -2.08
CA ASN A 161 -3.69 1.87 -1.07
C ASN A 161 -3.75 0.36 -0.81
N ALA A 162 -2.57 -0.26 -0.76
CA ALA A 162 -2.37 -1.70 -0.60
C ALA A 162 -1.46 -2.01 0.60
N GLY A 163 -1.39 -1.09 1.54
CA GLY A 163 -0.58 -1.19 2.75
C GLY A 163 -0.90 -0.05 3.70
N ASP A 164 -0.35 -0.14 4.90
CA ASP A 164 -0.39 0.91 5.91
C ASP A 164 0.93 0.88 6.68
N GLY A 165 1.34 2.04 7.19
CA GLY A 165 2.54 2.19 7.99
C GLY A 165 2.38 1.65 9.41
N ASP A 166 3.46 1.13 9.96
CA ASP A 166 3.58 0.69 11.34
C ASP A 166 4.92 1.10 11.94
N ALA A 167 4.88 1.88 13.01
CA ALA A 167 6.04 2.41 13.72
C ALA A 167 6.38 1.62 15.00
N THR A 168 5.69 0.51 15.29
CA THR A 168 5.76 -0.18 16.59
C THR A 168 6.81 -1.29 16.69
N GLY A 169 7.66 -1.46 15.66
CA GLY A 169 8.71 -2.49 15.61
C GLY A 169 10.07 -2.07 16.17
N SER A 170 10.96 -3.04 16.37
CA SER A 170 12.30 -2.88 16.95
C SER A 170 13.45 -2.90 15.93
N CYS A 171 13.16 -3.18 14.67
CA CYS A 171 14.11 -3.26 13.56
C CYS A 171 14.10 -1.94 12.76
N GLY A 172 14.09 -0.80 13.44
CA GLY A 172 14.06 0.52 12.80
C GLY A 172 12.71 0.90 12.18
N GLU A 173 11.62 0.18 12.45
CA GLU A 173 10.29 0.56 11.97
C GLU A 173 9.84 1.93 12.47
N ASN A 174 10.30 2.37 13.63
CA ASN A 174 10.02 3.73 14.14
C ASN A 174 10.61 4.84 13.25
N LEU A 175 11.69 4.57 12.50
CA LEU A 175 12.35 5.56 11.64
C LEU A 175 11.59 5.80 10.34
N VAL A 176 10.99 4.75 9.77
CA VAL A 176 10.33 4.80 8.45
C VAL A 176 8.81 4.69 8.54
N GLY A 177 8.30 3.94 9.52
CA GLY A 177 6.87 3.60 9.67
C GLY A 177 5.96 4.80 9.91
N VAL A 178 6.45 5.85 10.59
CA VAL A 178 5.68 7.10 10.78
C VAL A 178 5.48 7.82 9.44
N CYS A 179 6.52 7.90 8.61
CA CYS A 179 6.39 8.49 7.28
C CYS A 179 5.48 7.65 6.39
N LEU A 180 5.63 6.32 6.41
CA LEU A 180 4.78 5.40 5.65
C LEU A 180 3.30 5.52 6.03
N ALA A 181 2.99 5.73 7.32
CA ALA A 181 1.63 5.97 7.78
C ALA A 181 1.10 7.32 7.26
N ALA A 182 1.91 8.39 7.31
CA ALA A 182 1.54 9.68 6.75
C ALA A 182 1.30 9.59 5.22
N LEU A 183 2.15 8.86 4.50
CA LEU A 183 2.00 8.62 3.07
C LEU A 183 0.69 7.89 2.75
N ALA A 184 0.28 6.94 3.59
CA ALA A 184 -1.00 6.23 3.43
C ALA A 184 -2.22 7.17 3.59
N GLU A 185 -2.11 8.22 4.40
CA GLU A 185 -3.17 9.22 4.56
C GLU A 185 -3.32 10.17 3.35
N GLU A 186 -2.24 10.38 2.60
CA GLU A 186 -2.25 11.23 1.39
C GLU A 186 -2.84 10.53 0.15
N VAL A 187 -2.87 9.20 0.16
CA VAL A 187 -3.33 8.41 -0.99
C VAL A 187 -4.83 8.54 -1.13
N GLN A 188 -5.25 9.23 -2.20
CA GLN A 188 -6.64 9.22 -2.58
C GLN A 188 -7.04 7.83 -3.06
N PRO A 189 -8.14 7.26 -2.55
CA PRO A 189 -8.57 5.94 -2.96
C PRO A 189 -8.88 5.91 -4.45
N GLU A 190 -8.12 5.13 -5.21
CA GLU A 190 -8.50 4.82 -6.59
C GLU A 190 -9.89 4.19 -6.61
N THR A 191 -10.73 4.73 -7.48
CA THR A 191 -12.11 4.30 -7.63
C THR A 191 -12.28 3.33 -8.81
N GLY A 192 -12.96 2.22 -8.57
CA GLY A 192 -13.43 1.27 -9.57
C GLY A 192 -14.79 1.66 -10.16
N ALA A 193 -15.57 0.65 -10.55
CA ALA A 193 -16.88 0.86 -11.18
C ALA A 193 -17.90 1.53 -10.25
N THR A 194 -18.91 2.17 -10.84
CA THR A 194 -20.04 2.73 -10.09
C THR A 194 -21.05 1.65 -9.70
N VAL A 195 -21.49 1.70 -8.45
CA VAL A 195 -22.66 0.96 -7.95
C VAL A 195 -23.92 1.70 -8.41
N SER A 196 -24.56 1.17 -9.45
CA SER A 196 -25.78 1.72 -10.03
C SER A 196 -27.03 0.95 -9.65
N ASN A 197 -26.87 -0.24 -9.06
CA ASN A 197 -27.98 -1.05 -8.59
C ASN A 197 -27.54 -1.76 -7.30
N PHE A 198 -28.25 -1.49 -6.21
CA PHE A 198 -27.93 -1.92 -4.86
C PHE A 198 -29.17 -2.46 -4.16
N LEU A 199 -28.98 -3.48 -3.34
CA LEU A 199 -30.02 -4.00 -2.46
C LEU A 199 -29.43 -4.38 -1.09
N TRP A 200 -29.86 -3.66 -0.06
CA TRP A 200 -29.74 -4.03 1.35
C TRP A 200 -31.00 -4.78 1.77
N LYS A 201 -30.89 -6.11 1.90
CA LYS A 201 -31.96 -6.96 2.43
C LYS A 201 -31.60 -7.34 3.88
N PRO A 202 -32.18 -6.67 4.88
CA PRO A 202 -31.77 -6.79 6.28
C PRO A 202 -32.03 -8.18 6.88
N GLN A 203 -33.05 -8.87 6.38
CA GLN A 203 -33.34 -10.26 6.74
C GLN A 203 -33.65 -11.06 5.48
N SER A 204 -32.81 -12.04 5.20
CA SER A 204 -33.01 -13.06 4.16
C SER A 204 -34.15 -14.00 4.54
N ASP A 205 -35.04 -14.31 3.60
CA ASP A 205 -36.14 -15.27 3.84
C ASP A 205 -35.62 -16.69 4.12
N LYS A 206 -34.38 -16.98 3.71
CA LYS A 206 -33.75 -18.29 3.86
C LYS A 206 -33.26 -18.55 5.28
N ASP A 207 -32.65 -17.55 5.91
CA ASP A 207 -31.80 -17.71 7.09
C ASP A 207 -31.82 -16.50 8.04
N GLY A 208 -32.61 -15.47 7.77
CA GLY A 208 -32.72 -14.25 8.58
C GLY A 208 -31.49 -13.34 8.54
N ASN A 209 -30.42 -13.76 7.85
CA ASN A 209 -29.17 -13.02 7.75
C ASN A 209 -29.26 -11.84 6.77
N LEU A 210 -28.39 -10.85 6.95
CA LEU A 210 -28.20 -9.75 6.00
C LEU A 210 -27.75 -10.30 4.64
N VAL A 211 -28.37 -9.80 3.57
CA VAL A 211 -27.89 -9.97 2.20
C VAL A 211 -27.68 -8.60 1.58
N VAL A 212 -26.49 -8.38 1.02
CA VAL A 212 -26.15 -7.21 0.24
C VAL A 212 -25.92 -7.64 -1.20
N LEU A 213 -26.60 -7.02 -2.15
CA LEU A 213 -26.41 -7.29 -3.57
C LEU A 213 -26.07 -6.01 -4.32
N LEU A 214 -25.16 -6.09 -5.29
CA LEU A 214 -24.76 -4.94 -6.12
C LEU A 214 -24.37 -5.34 -7.55
N ASN A 215 -24.41 -4.39 -8.49
CA ASN A 215 -24.15 -4.67 -9.91
C ASN A 215 -22.70 -5.03 -10.28
N PRO A 216 -21.62 -4.40 -9.75
CA PRO A 216 -20.27 -4.88 -10.05
C PRO A 216 -20.08 -6.36 -9.70
N PHE A 217 -19.39 -7.10 -10.57
CA PHE A 217 -19.19 -8.54 -10.41
C PHE A 217 -17.98 -8.87 -9.55
N GLY A 218 -18.17 -9.77 -8.58
CA GLY A 218 -17.10 -10.24 -7.69
C GLY A 218 -16.53 -9.14 -6.81
N ALA A 219 -17.39 -8.24 -6.32
CA ALA A 219 -16.98 -7.22 -5.38
C ALA A 219 -16.84 -7.80 -3.97
N THR A 220 -15.90 -7.25 -3.21
CA THR A 220 -15.79 -7.47 -1.76
C THR A 220 -16.64 -6.42 -1.06
N ILE A 221 -17.52 -6.81 -0.16
CA ILE A 221 -18.41 -5.90 0.58
C ILE A 221 -17.98 -5.89 2.05
N VAL A 222 -17.80 -4.69 2.60
CA VAL A 222 -17.44 -4.46 4.00
C VAL A 222 -18.54 -3.64 4.68
N VAL A 223 -19.05 -4.13 5.80
CA VAL A 223 -20.13 -3.50 6.59
C VAL A 223 -19.62 -3.24 7.99
N ASN A 224 -19.51 -1.96 8.38
CA ASN A 224 -18.90 -1.53 9.65
C ASN A 224 -17.55 -2.24 9.92
N GLY A 225 -16.69 -2.33 8.89
CA GLY A 225 -15.39 -3.02 8.98
C GLY A 225 -15.44 -4.55 8.87
N VAL A 226 -16.63 -5.16 8.82
CA VAL A 226 -16.78 -6.62 8.66
C VAL A 226 -16.90 -6.98 7.18
N THR A 227 -15.92 -7.72 6.66
CA THR A 227 -16.01 -8.30 5.31
C THR A 227 -17.09 -9.37 5.26
N LEU A 228 -17.99 -9.25 4.29
CA LEU A 228 -19.07 -10.20 4.06
C LEU A 228 -18.65 -11.33 3.11
N ASN A 229 -19.27 -12.49 3.27
CA ASN A 229 -18.99 -13.65 2.42
C ASN A 229 -19.77 -13.57 1.11
N SER A 230 -19.09 -13.67 -0.03
CA SER A 230 -19.72 -13.66 -1.36
C SER A 230 -20.39 -15.00 -1.67
N VAL A 231 -21.64 -15.20 -1.24
CA VAL A 231 -22.34 -16.49 -1.36
C VAL A 231 -23.83 -16.34 -1.72
N GLY A 232 -24.28 -17.18 -2.66
CA GLY A 232 -25.68 -17.40 -2.99
C GLY A 232 -26.12 -16.76 -4.31
N PRO A 233 -27.42 -16.90 -4.66
CA PRO A 233 -27.95 -16.37 -5.92
C PRO A 233 -27.90 -14.85 -5.94
N SER A 234 -27.67 -14.28 -7.12
CA SER A 234 -27.52 -12.84 -7.30
C SER A 234 -28.75 -12.12 -7.84
N ASN A 235 -29.81 -12.84 -8.19
CA ASN A 235 -31.08 -12.26 -8.63
C ASN A 235 -30.89 -11.17 -9.69
N GLY A 236 -30.01 -11.41 -10.67
CA GLY A 236 -29.69 -10.47 -11.75
C GLY A 236 -28.64 -9.40 -11.42
N ARG A 237 -28.06 -9.39 -10.22
CA ARG A 237 -26.94 -8.52 -9.84
C ARG A 237 -25.59 -9.25 -10.00
N GLY A 238 -24.49 -8.50 -9.97
CA GLY A 238 -23.16 -9.07 -10.18
C GLY A 238 -22.51 -9.68 -8.93
N THR A 239 -22.88 -9.20 -7.75
CA THR A 239 -22.35 -9.67 -6.46
C THR A 239 -23.47 -9.90 -5.46
N THR A 240 -23.34 -10.97 -4.66
CA THR A 240 -24.17 -11.26 -3.49
C THR A 240 -23.26 -11.52 -2.31
N ALA A 241 -23.27 -10.65 -1.30
CA ALA A 241 -22.57 -10.87 -0.05
C ALA A 241 -23.55 -11.07 1.11
N ARG A 242 -23.18 -11.95 2.05
CA ARG A 242 -23.99 -12.30 3.21
C ARG A 242 -23.20 -12.13 4.51
N ALA A 243 -23.88 -11.62 5.53
CA ALA A 243 -23.38 -11.67 6.89
C ALA A 243 -23.85 -12.96 7.60
N ASN A 244 -23.29 -13.23 8.77
CA ASN A 244 -23.73 -14.30 9.68
C ASN A 244 -24.75 -13.82 10.74
N ARG A 245 -25.35 -12.65 10.52
CA ARG A 245 -26.33 -11.99 11.39
C ARG A 245 -27.25 -11.09 10.56
N SER A 246 -28.40 -10.70 11.11
CA SER A 246 -29.34 -9.80 10.44
C SER A 246 -28.79 -8.38 10.29
N GLY A 247 -29.29 -7.62 9.31
CA GLY A 247 -28.94 -6.22 9.09
C GLY A 247 -29.23 -5.36 10.31
N GLY A 248 -30.31 -5.64 11.03
CA GLY A 248 -30.68 -4.91 12.26
C GLY A 248 -29.65 -5.00 13.38
N SER A 249 -28.85 -6.08 13.42
CA SER A 249 -27.78 -6.23 14.39
C SER A 249 -26.58 -5.28 14.17
N PHE A 250 -26.50 -4.62 13.00
CA PHE A 250 -25.51 -3.58 12.74
C PHE A 250 -25.93 -2.20 13.26
N GLY A 251 -27.17 -2.05 13.75
CA GLY A 251 -27.65 -0.82 14.37
C GLY A 251 -28.06 0.26 13.36
N VAL A 252 -27.74 1.52 13.67
CA VAL A 252 -28.06 2.70 12.86
C VAL A 252 -26.80 3.28 12.22
N ASN A 253 -26.97 4.05 11.15
CA ASN A 253 -25.87 4.66 10.38
C ASN A 253 -24.81 3.64 9.95
N VAL A 254 -25.26 2.50 9.44
CA VAL A 254 -24.39 1.39 9.03
C VAL A 254 -23.58 1.83 7.81
N LYS A 255 -22.25 1.76 7.92
CA LYS A 255 -21.32 2.10 6.86
C LYS A 255 -21.10 0.90 5.96
N ILE A 256 -21.27 1.10 4.66
CA ILE A 256 -20.98 0.10 3.64
C ILE A 256 -19.90 0.63 2.71
N GLN A 257 -18.87 -0.18 2.53
CA GLN A 257 -17.85 0.00 1.51
C GLN A 257 -17.88 -1.22 0.60
N ALA A 258 -17.57 -1.01 -0.67
CA ALA A 258 -17.47 -2.10 -1.62
C ALA A 258 -16.22 -1.90 -2.48
N PHE A 259 -15.57 -3.00 -2.83
CA PHE A 259 -14.29 -3.01 -3.53
C PHE A 259 -14.39 -3.93 -4.74
N ASP A 260 -13.77 -3.57 -5.87
CA ASP A 260 -13.67 -4.48 -7.01
C ASP A 260 -12.67 -5.63 -6.74
N ARG A 261 -12.48 -6.51 -7.73
CA ARG A 261 -11.55 -7.65 -7.63
C ARG A 261 -10.09 -7.24 -7.47
N GLN A 262 -9.77 -6.00 -7.82
CA GLN A 262 -8.45 -5.40 -7.68
C GLN A 262 -8.30 -4.67 -6.33
N GLY A 263 -9.36 -4.59 -5.52
CA GLY A 263 -9.35 -3.87 -4.24
C GLY A 263 -9.49 -2.35 -4.38
N ARG A 264 -9.99 -1.84 -5.51
CA ARG A 264 -10.33 -0.41 -5.69
C ARG A 264 -11.72 -0.14 -5.14
N PHE A 265 -11.94 1.05 -4.58
CA PHE A 265 -13.23 1.43 -4.03
C PHE A 265 -14.28 1.54 -5.13
N LEU A 266 -15.41 0.86 -4.99
CA LEU A 266 -16.56 1.12 -5.85
C LEU A 266 -17.21 2.45 -5.46
N VAL A 267 -17.71 3.16 -6.47
CA VAL A 267 -18.29 4.49 -6.30
C VAL A 267 -19.80 4.37 -6.18
N TRP A 268 -20.37 4.91 -5.11
CA TRP A 268 -21.82 5.01 -4.93
C TRP A 268 -22.39 6.20 -5.70
N PRO A 269 -23.72 6.27 -5.91
CA PRO A 269 -24.34 7.45 -6.50
C PRO A 269 -23.94 8.73 -5.75
N GLY A 270 -23.54 9.76 -6.49
CA GLY A 270 -23.02 11.01 -5.92
C GLY A 270 -21.50 11.06 -5.74
N GLY A 271 -20.75 10.04 -6.20
CA GLY A 271 -19.29 10.09 -6.25
C GLY A 271 -18.60 9.69 -4.94
N VAL A 272 -19.34 9.17 -3.96
CA VAL A 272 -18.79 8.78 -2.65
C VAL A 272 -18.34 7.32 -2.66
N THR A 273 -17.36 6.96 -1.82
CA THR A 273 -16.81 5.59 -1.70
C THR A 273 -17.42 4.78 -0.54
N GLU A 274 -18.22 5.44 0.29
CA GLU A 274 -18.99 4.85 1.39
C GLU A 274 -20.46 5.20 1.24
N TYR A 275 -21.34 4.22 1.51
CA TYR A 275 -22.78 4.42 1.59
C TYR A 275 -23.28 4.15 3.00
N THR A 276 -24.12 5.03 3.53
CA THR A 276 -24.67 4.88 4.88
C THR A 276 -26.11 4.37 4.81
N ILE A 277 -26.39 3.23 5.45
CA ILE A 277 -27.75 2.77 5.72
C ILE A 277 -28.22 3.41 7.03
N PRO A 278 -29.25 4.28 7.01
CA PRO A 278 -29.67 4.99 8.23
C PRO A 278 -30.10 4.04 9.35
N ASN A 279 -30.75 2.93 9.00
CA ASN A 279 -31.19 1.90 9.94
C ASN A 279 -30.97 0.51 9.33
N GLY A 280 -30.12 -0.30 9.96
CA GLY A 280 -29.76 -1.63 9.49
C GLY A 280 -30.94 -2.60 9.40
N SER A 281 -32.04 -2.36 10.12
CA SER A 281 -33.27 -3.17 10.04
C SER A 281 -34.16 -2.81 8.86
N GLN A 282 -33.92 -1.67 8.20
CA GLN A 282 -34.74 -1.20 7.10
C GLN A 282 -34.22 -1.76 5.78
N ARG A 283 -35.12 -2.25 4.92
CA ARG A 283 -34.79 -2.61 3.54
C ARG A 283 -34.51 -1.35 2.73
N LEU A 284 -33.44 -1.38 1.93
CA LEU A 284 -33.08 -0.28 1.03
C LEU A 284 -32.66 -0.82 -0.34
N GLU A 285 -33.10 -0.15 -1.40
CA GLU A 285 -32.73 -0.49 -2.78
C GLU A 285 -32.74 0.75 -3.68
N PHE A 286 -31.92 0.71 -4.73
CA PHE A 286 -31.93 1.63 -5.86
C PHE A 286 -31.28 0.95 -7.08
#